data_AF-A0A7X4EA47-F1
#
_entry.id   AF-A0A7X4EA47-F1
#
_cell.length_a   1.000
_cell.length_b   1.000
_cell.length_c   1.000
_cell.angle_alpha   90.00
_cell.angle_beta   90.00
_cell.angle_gamma   90.00
#
_symmetry.space_group_name_H-M   'P 1'
#
loop_
_entity.id
_entity.type
_entity.pdbx_description
1 polymer ?
#
loop_
_entity_poly.entity_id
_entity_poly.type
_entity_poly.pdbx_seq_one_letter_code
_entity_poly.pdbx_strand_id
1 'polypeptide(L)'
;MLRVLILIVGMPAVWVYGQEEAPISPPSPSATQSSGETHLRDFSPLPEEPEEFDDREVKGYYDWRNDLFFREFDMNGDGVVNYMTARRTYKVWLDEFGTPVVVTVGSPLFYWLDVNGNGKFETGKGEMWSDPDEDGITGNERTYDTSHLEQEPSRIPQWSAPSP
;
A
#
# COMPACT_ATOMS: atom_id res chain seq x y z
N MET A 1 -16.72 -1.58 -3.84
CA MET A 1 -16.66 -0.13 -4.14
C MET A 1 -15.23 0.12 -4.63
N LEU A 2 -15.02 0.47 -5.91
CA LEU A 2 -13.67 0.65 -6.45
C LEU A 2 -13.23 2.10 -6.22
N ARG A 3 -12.22 2.31 -5.38
CA ARG A 3 -11.57 3.62 -5.19
C ARG A 3 -10.43 3.73 -6.19
N VAL A 4 -10.46 4.76 -7.03
CA VAL A 4 -9.48 5.01 -8.10
C VAL A 4 -8.79 6.34 -7.80
N LEU A 5 -7.50 6.32 -7.53
CA LEU A 5 -6.69 7.52 -7.22
C LEU A 5 -5.85 7.89 -8.44
N ILE A 6 -5.91 9.15 -8.92
CA ILE A 6 -5.14 9.65 -10.07
C ILE A 6 -4.03 10.55 -9.56
N LEU A 7 -2.77 10.10 -9.65
CA LEU A 7 -1.61 10.89 -9.29
C LEU A 7 -0.97 11.49 -10.55
N ILE A 8 -1.02 12.81 -10.66
CA ILE A 8 -0.28 13.59 -11.65
C ILE A 8 0.94 14.17 -10.93
N VAL A 9 2.13 13.75 -11.32
CA VAL A 9 3.38 14.32 -10.78
C VAL A 9 3.43 15.81 -11.14
N GLY A 10 3.18 16.70 -10.18
CA GLY A 10 3.37 18.15 -10.32
C GLY A 10 2.12 19.04 -10.47
N MET A 11 0.89 18.55 -10.26
CA MET A 11 -0.34 19.38 -10.25
C MET A 11 -1.39 18.86 -9.26
N PRO A 12 -2.33 19.71 -8.76
CA PRO A 12 -3.35 19.29 -7.80
C PRO A 12 -4.34 18.28 -8.41
N ALA A 13 -4.65 17.23 -7.64
CA ALA A 13 -5.62 16.19 -8.00
C ALA A 13 -7.06 16.73 -8.09
N VAL A 14 -7.85 16.18 -9.01
CA VAL A 14 -9.29 16.46 -9.17
C VAL A 14 -10.07 15.17 -8.93
N TRP A 15 -11.00 15.19 -7.99
CA TRP A 15 -11.92 14.09 -7.71
C TRP A 15 -13.11 14.12 -8.68
N VAL A 16 -13.50 12.96 -9.24
CA VAL A 16 -14.78 12.80 -9.95
C VAL A 16 -15.63 11.76 -9.22
N TYR A 17 -16.74 12.20 -8.62
CA TYR A 17 -17.73 11.33 -7.97
C TYR A 17 -18.97 11.19 -8.88
N GLY A 18 -19.41 9.96 -9.13
CA GLY A 18 -20.71 9.67 -9.74
C GLY A 18 -21.81 9.67 -8.67
N GLN A 19 -22.85 10.49 -8.83
CA GLN A 19 -23.93 10.69 -7.86
C GLN A 19 -25.18 9.91 -8.30
N GLU A 20 -25.64 8.95 -7.49
CA GLU A 20 -26.98 8.34 -7.59
C GLU A 20 -27.72 8.64 -6.27
N GLU A 21 -28.93 9.19 -6.37
CA GLU A 21 -29.73 9.68 -5.24
C GLU A 21 -30.27 8.55 -4.35
N ALA A 22 -30.15 8.69 -3.02
CA ALA A 22 -30.72 7.76 -2.04
C ALA A 22 -32.02 8.30 -1.42
N PRO A 23 -33.06 7.45 -1.21
CA PRO A 23 -34.25 7.83 -0.45
C PRO A 23 -34.06 7.71 1.07
N ILE A 24 -34.91 8.42 1.82
CA ILE A 24 -34.76 8.83 3.22
C ILE A 24 -35.56 7.92 4.19
N SER A 25 -35.09 7.84 5.45
CA SER A 25 -35.79 7.57 6.75
C SER A 25 -35.92 6.12 7.28
N PRO A 26 -36.20 5.88 8.61
CA PRO A 26 -35.97 6.61 9.89
C PRO A 26 -35.37 5.69 11.03
N PRO A 27 -35.30 6.07 12.35
CA PRO A 27 -34.28 5.56 13.31
C PRO A 27 -34.63 4.32 14.16
N SER A 28 -33.58 3.79 14.81
CA SER A 28 -33.43 2.54 15.58
C SER A 28 -34.28 2.34 16.85
N PRO A 29 -34.38 1.08 17.34
CA PRO A 29 -34.42 0.80 18.77
C PRO A 29 -33.33 -0.19 19.26
N SER A 30 -32.72 0.23 20.38
CA SER A 30 -32.09 -0.47 21.51
C SER A 30 -31.56 -1.92 21.43
N ALA A 31 -30.25 -2.01 21.69
CA ALA A 31 -29.50 -2.93 22.55
C ALA A 31 -30.07 -4.33 22.89
N THR A 32 -29.30 -5.36 22.52
CA THR A 32 -29.12 -6.58 23.31
C THR A 32 -27.63 -6.88 23.39
N GLN A 33 -27.12 -6.93 24.62
CA GLN A 33 -25.75 -7.33 24.94
C GLN A 33 -25.58 -8.83 24.62
N SER A 34 -24.58 -9.15 23.79
CA SER A 34 -24.05 -10.50 23.65
C SER A 34 -22.57 -10.47 24.04
N SER A 35 -22.35 -11.00 25.23
CA SER A 35 -21.12 -11.57 25.78
C SER A 35 -19.92 -11.75 24.83
N GLY A 36 -18.80 -11.16 25.24
CA GLY A 36 -17.63 -11.97 25.59
C GLY A 36 -16.88 -12.63 24.44
N GLU A 37 -16.32 -11.82 23.55
CA GLU A 37 -15.02 -12.16 22.95
C GLU A 37 -14.13 -10.94 23.14
N THR A 38 -13.20 -11.04 24.08
CA THR A 38 -12.03 -10.17 24.12
C THR A 38 -11.20 -10.54 22.90
N HIS A 39 -11.62 -10.08 21.71
CA HIS A 39 -10.72 -9.92 20.59
C HIS A 39 -9.75 -8.84 21.07
N LEU A 40 -8.65 -9.29 21.67
CA LEU A 40 -7.44 -8.51 21.77
C LEU A 40 -7.20 -8.04 20.35
N ARG A 41 -7.59 -6.79 20.08
CA ARG A 41 -7.16 -6.09 18.88
C ARG A 41 -5.65 -6.05 19.04
N ASP A 42 -4.97 -7.00 18.42
CA ASP A 42 -3.57 -6.84 18.10
C ASP A 42 -3.55 -5.54 17.29
N PHE A 43 -3.20 -4.45 17.95
CA PHE A 43 -2.96 -3.19 17.29
C PHE A 43 -1.90 -3.50 16.24
N SER A 44 -2.25 -3.36 14.96
CA SER A 44 -1.26 -3.47 13.89
C SER A 44 -0.11 -2.53 14.27
N PRO A 45 1.15 -3.00 14.24
CA PRO A 45 2.29 -2.14 14.55
C PRO A 45 2.47 -1.05 13.49
N LEU A 46 1.74 -1.14 12.38
CA LEU A 46 1.79 -0.22 11.26
C LEU A 46 1.06 1.09 11.58
N PRO A 47 1.68 2.25 11.34
CA PRO A 47 0.98 3.52 11.39
C PRO A 47 0.01 3.66 10.22
N GLU A 48 -1.06 4.43 10.41
CA GLU A 48 -1.96 4.80 9.31
C GLU A 48 -1.19 5.59 8.23
N GLU A 49 -1.46 5.26 6.97
CA GLU A 49 -0.82 5.94 5.85
C GLU A 49 -1.27 7.41 5.79
N PRO A 50 -0.32 8.37 5.71
CA PRO A 50 -0.66 9.77 5.51
C PRO A 50 -1.50 10.01 4.25
N GLU A 51 -2.38 10.99 4.32
CA GLU A 51 -3.19 11.43 3.17
C GLU A 51 -2.30 11.93 2.02
N GLU A 52 -2.90 12.08 0.84
CA GLU A 52 -2.20 12.61 -0.33
C GLU A 52 -1.74 14.06 -0.05
N PHE A 53 -0.51 14.39 -0.47
CA PHE A 53 0.10 15.71 -0.25
C PHE A 53 0.34 16.10 1.22
N ASP A 54 0.37 15.12 2.13
CA ASP A 54 0.85 15.36 3.49
C ASP A 54 2.32 15.77 3.48
N ASP A 55 2.70 16.75 4.29
CA ASP A 55 4.08 17.27 4.37
C ASP A 55 5.11 16.19 4.79
N ARG A 56 4.65 15.09 5.40
CA ARG A 56 5.48 13.92 5.74
C ARG A 56 5.84 13.09 4.52
N GLU A 57 5.12 13.22 3.40
CA GLU A 57 5.47 12.53 2.16
C GLU A 57 6.74 13.13 1.58
N VAL A 58 7.82 12.34 1.62
CA VAL A 58 9.12 12.73 1.07
C VAL A 58 9.13 12.51 -0.44
N LYS A 59 8.52 11.41 -0.91
CA LYS A 59 8.59 11.02 -2.32
C LYS A 59 7.51 10.01 -2.71
N GLY A 60 6.90 10.23 -3.87
CA GLY A 60 6.07 9.25 -4.57
C GLY A 60 6.66 8.89 -5.94
N TYR A 61 6.71 7.61 -6.31
CA TYR A 61 7.20 7.18 -7.63
C TYR A 61 6.63 5.85 -8.11
N TYR A 62 6.56 5.70 -9.43
CA TYR A 62 6.13 4.47 -10.10
C TYR A 62 7.32 3.63 -10.56
N ASP A 63 7.30 2.34 -10.24
CA ASP A 63 8.24 1.36 -10.78
C ASP A 63 7.55 0.45 -11.82
N TRP A 64 7.89 0.68 -13.08
CA TRP A 64 7.36 -0.07 -14.21
C TRP A 64 7.78 -1.54 -14.25
N ARG A 65 8.83 -1.95 -13.52
CA ARG A 65 9.25 -3.37 -13.48
C ARG A 65 8.34 -4.20 -12.61
N ASN A 66 7.82 -3.60 -11.55
CA ASN A 66 6.99 -4.25 -10.55
C ASN A 66 5.50 -3.88 -10.68
N ASP A 67 5.18 -2.88 -11.51
CA ASP A 67 3.84 -2.30 -11.65
C ASP A 67 3.25 -1.81 -10.31
N LEU A 68 4.13 -1.23 -9.49
CA LEU A 68 3.82 -0.69 -8.17
C LEU A 68 4.09 0.80 -8.11
N PHE A 69 3.26 1.51 -7.36
CA PHE A 69 3.48 2.90 -6.98
C PHE A 69 3.89 2.97 -5.51
N PHE A 70 5.07 3.54 -5.26
CA PHE A 70 5.67 3.67 -3.94
C PHE A 70 5.46 5.07 -3.38
N ARG A 71 5.21 5.16 -2.07
CA ARG A 71 5.24 6.42 -1.30
C ARG A 71 6.17 6.24 -0.11
N GLU A 72 7.08 7.18 0.07
CA GLU A 72 8.07 7.25 1.14
C GLU A 72 7.72 8.40 2.08
N PHE A 73 7.73 8.13 3.39
CA PHE A 73 7.33 9.07 4.43
C PHE A 73 8.40 9.22 5.51
N ASP A 74 8.56 10.45 5.98
CA ASP A 74 9.22 10.78 7.23
C ASP A 74 8.14 11.05 8.29
N MET A 75 7.82 10.03 9.07
CA MET A 75 6.79 10.11 10.11
C MET A 75 7.25 10.87 11.36
N ASN A 76 8.56 11.08 11.52
CA ASN A 76 9.16 11.68 12.72
C ASN A 76 9.52 13.16 12.52
N GLY A 77 9.64 13.62 11.27
CA GLY A 77 10.12 14.95 10.92
C GLY A 77 11.63 15.12 11.11
N ASP A 78 12.41 14.04 11.11
CA ASP A 78 13.86 14.05 11.31
C ASP A 78 14.67 14.07 10.00
N GLY A 79 13.98 14.09 8.86
CA GLY A 79 14.55 14.08 7.52
C GLY A 79 14.91 12.68 7.01
N VAL A 80 14.55 11.62 7.73
CA VAL A 80 14.83 10.23 7.37
C VAL A 80 13.52 9.50 7.05
N VAL A 81 13.48 8.84 5.89
CA VAL A 81 12.35 7.98 5.54
C VAL A 81 12.32 6.79 6.49
N ASN A 82 11.23 6.67 7.25
CA ASN A 82 11.03 5.61 8.25
C ASN A 82 9.77 4.79 8.00
N TYR A 83 8.96 5.18 7.02
CA TYR A 83 7.76 4.48 6.62
C TYR A 83 7.56 4.54 5.11
N MET A 84 7.19 3.43 4.49
CA MET A 84 6.98 3.35 3.04
C MET A 84 5.80 2.45 2.72
N THR A 85 5.01 2.81 1.72
CA THR A 85 3.89 2.01 1.21
C THR A 85 4.07 1.73 -0.27
N ALA A 86 3.51 0.61 -0.75
CA ALA A 86 3.40 0.33 -2.17
C ALA A 86 1.98 -0.10 -2.54
N ARG A 87 1.43 0.51 -3.59
CA ARG A 87 0.09 0.24 -4.12
C ARG A 87 0.20 -0.39 -5.49
N ARG A 88 -0.76 -1.26 -5.82
CA ARG A 88 -0.88 -1.79 -7.18
C ARG A 88 -1.29 -0.68 -8.13
N THR A 89 -0.60 -0.58 -9.26
CA THR A 89 -1.00 0.30 -10.35
C THR A 89 -2.18 -0.33 -11.09
N TYR A 90 -3.22 0.46 -11.32
CA TYR A 90 -4.38 0.10 -12.13
C TYR A 90 -4.21 0.55 -13.58
N LYS A 91 -3.67 1.75 -13.80
CA LYS A 91 -3.45 2.30 -15.14
C LYS A 91 -2.32 3.31 -15.12
N VAL A 92 -1.50 3.31 -16.16
CA VAL A 92 -0.47 4.32 -16.39
C VAL A 92 -0.59 4.86 -17.80
N TRP A 93 -0.37 6.17 -17.96
CA TRP A 93 -0.19 6.81 -19.26
C TRP A 93 0.79 7.96 -19.14
N LEU A 94 1.26 8.48 -20.27
CA LEU A 94 2.10 9.67 -20.30
C LEU A 94 1.24 10.90 -20.57
N ASP A 95 1.55 12.01 -19.90
CA ASP A 95 1.01 13.32 -20.24
C ASP A 95 1.65 13.89 -21.53
N GLU A 96 1.29 15.12 -21.89
CA GLU A 96 1.81 15.81 -23.08
C GLU A 96 3.33 16.04 -23.04
N PHE A 97 3.95 15.94 -21.87
CA PHE A 97 5.39 16.15 -21.63
C PHE A 97 6.16 14.85 -21.43
N GLY A 98 5.49 13.69 -21.52
CA GLY A 98 6.10 12.39 -21.29
C GLY A 98 6.20 11.99 -19.81
N THR A 99 5.51 12.69 -18.91
CA THR A 99 5.47 12.39 -17.47
C THR A 99 4.46 11.29 -17.21
N PRO A 100 4.80 10.23 -16.44
CA PRO A 100 3.85 9.19 -16.09
C PRO A 100 2.77 9.73 -15.14
N VAL A 101 1.52 9.60 -15.56
CA VAL A 101 0.32 9.73 -14.73
C VAL A 101 -0.11 8.34 -14.32
N VAL A 102 -0.20 8.13 -13.01
CA VAL A 102 -0.35 6.79 -12.42
C VAL A 102 -1.65 6.74 -11.66
N VAL A 103 -2.44 5.70 -11.95
CA VAL A 103 -3.68 5.42 -11.25
C VAL A 103 -3.49 4.18 -10.43
N THR A 104 -3.79 4.27 -9.14
CA THR A 104 -3.55 3.18 -8.18
C THR A 104 -4.85 2.66 -7.58
N VAL A 105 -4.77 1.44 -7.06
CA VAL A 105 -5.77 0.91 -6.12
C VAL A 105 -5.73 1.75 -4.83
N GLY A 106 -6.89 1.90 -4.19
CA GLY A 106 -7.06 2.80 -3.05
C GLY A 106 -6.21 2.48 -1.82
N SER A 107 -5.96 1.20 -1.54
CA SER A 107 -5.23 0.75 -0.36
C SER A 107 -3.87 0.16 -0.74
N PRO A 108 -2.82 0.32 0.08
CA PRO A 108 -1.52 -0.33 -0.13
C PRO A 108 -1.61 -1.85 -0.10
N LEU A 109 -0.75 -2.47 -0.91
CA LEU A 109 -0.51 -3.90 -0.88
C LEU A 109 0.65 -4.23 0.08
N PHE A 110 1.65 -3.35 0.16
CA PHE A 110 2.83 -3.54 1.00
C PHE A 110 3.12 -2.33 1.85
N TYR A 111 3.71 -2.61 3.01
CA TYR A 111 4.13 -1.64 4.01
C TYR A 111 5.54 -1.99 4.46
N TRP A 112 6.37 -0.96 4.66
CA TRP A 112 7.66 -1.07 5.32
C TRP A 112 7.74 -0.05 6.44
N LEU A 113 8.23 -0.49 7.59
CA LEU A 113 8.41 0.34 8.77
C LEU A 113 9.81 0.10 9.33
N ASP A 114 10.61 1.16 9.41
CA ASP A 114 11.92 1.12 10.06
C ASP A 114 11.71 1.11 11.58
N VAL A 115 11.60 -0.09 12.14
CA VAL A 115 11.33 -0.27 13.58
C VAL A 115 12.54 0.09 14.45
N ASN A 116 13.73 0.15 13.87
CA ASN A 116 14.97 0.36 14.61
C ASN A 116 15.57 1.77 14.43
N GLY A 117 15.02 2.56 13.51
CA GLY A 117 15.35 3.97 13.28
C GLY A 117 16.72 4.19 12.64
N ASN A 118 17.23 3.22 11.88
CA ASN A 118 18.54 3.34 11.22
C ASN A 118 18.49 3.95 9.80
N GLY A 119 17.28 4.28 9.33
CA GLY A 119 17.02 4.83 8.00
C GLY A 119 17.09 3.80 6.87
N LYS A 120 16.97 2.50 7.19
CA LYS A 120 16.99 1.41 6.21
C LYS A 120 15.89 0.42 6.52
N PHE A 121 15.26 -0.07 5.46
CA PHE A 121 14.33 -1.19 5.52
C PHE A 121 15.09 -2.50 5.34
N GLU A 122 15.09 -3.35 6.35
CA GLU A 122 15.83 -4.59 6.40
C GLU A 122 14.91 -5.78 6.11
N THR A 123 14.99 -6.27 4.87
CA THR A 123 14.32 -7.50 4.43
C THR A 123 14.71 -8.67 5.34
N GLY A 124 13.71 -9.34 5.93
CA GLY A 124 13.92 -10.47 6.86
C GLY A 124 13.98 -10.10 8.35
N LYS A 125 13.96 -8.81 8.73
CA LYS A 125 13.84 -8.38 10.13
C LYS A 125 12.42 -8.10 10.60
N GLY A 126 11.42 -8.52 9.82
CA GLY A 126 10.02 -8.27 10.12
C GLY A 126 9.61 -6.80 9.93
N GLU A 127 10.35 -6.05 9.12
CA GLU A 127 10.08 -4.64 8.77
C GLU A 127 9.22 -4.48 7.51
N MET A 128 8.65 -5.59 7.01
CA MET A 128 7.80 -5.60 5.83
C MET A 128 6.52 -6.37 6.11
N TRP A 129 5.41 -5.80 5.67
CA TRP A 129 4.08 -6.40 5.77
C TRP A 129 3.39 -6.33 4.41
N SER A 130 2.48 -7.27 4.20
CA SER A 130 1.55 -7.28 3.08
C SER A 130 0.12 -7.28 3.58
N ASP A 131 -0.76 -6.52 2.93
CA ASP A 131 -2.21 -6.64 3.02
C ASP A 131 -2.72 -7.42 1.79
N PRO A 132 -2.95 -8.75 1.90
CA PRO A 132 -3.40 -9.54 0.77
C PRO A 132 -4.81 -9.21 0.29
N ASP A 133 -5.63 -8.63 1.17
CA ASP A 133 -7.03 -8.28 0.89
C ASP A 133 -7.14 -6.89 0.24
N GLU A 134 -6.07 -6.07 0.30
CA GLU A 134 -5.96 -4.72 -0.27
C GLU A 134 -7.15 -3.83 0.15
N ASP A 135 -7.61 -4.02 1.38
CA ASP A 135 -8.77 -3.34 1.94
C ASP A 135 -8.39 -2.15 2.83
N GLY A 136 -7.12 -2.08 3.25
CA GLY A 136 -6.60 -1.03 4.12
C GLY A 136 -7.16 -1.11 5.55
N ILE A 137 -7.67 -2.28 5.95
CA ILE A 137 -8.17 -2.50 7.31
C ILE A 137 -6.98 -2.80 8.22
N THR A 138 -6.62 -1.83 9.04
CA THR A 138 -5.55 -1.99 10.04
C THR A 138 -5.79 -3.19 10.95
N GLY A 139 -4.86 -4.15 10.94
CA GLY A 139 -4.84 -5.35 11.78
C GLY A 139 -5.01 -6.66 11.04
N ASN A 140 -5.36 -6.67 9.75
CA ASN A 140 -5.35 -7.89 8.92
C ASN A 140 -4.02 -8.09 8.16
N GLU A 141 -3.10 -7.12 8.23
CA GLU A 141 -1.82 -7.19 7.55
C GLU A 141 -0.96 -8.30 8.13
N ARG A 142 -0.15 -8.92 7.27
CA ARG A 142 0.71 -10.04 7.64
C ARG A 142 2.15 -9.68 7.38
N THR A 143 3.05 -10.03 8.30
CA THR A 143 4.49 -9.91 8.05
C THR A 143 4.84 -10.69 6.79
N TYR A 144 5.59 -10.04 5.90
CA TYR A 144 5.96 -10.62 4.62
C TYR A 144 7.08 -11.65 4.81
N ASP A 145 6.83 -12.90 4.40
CA ASP A 145 7.79 -13.99 4.53
C ASP A 145 8.79 -14.00 3.37
N THR A 146 10.05 -13.71 3.69
CA THR A 146 11.16 -13.71 2.73
C THR A 146 11.97 -15.00 2.71
N SER A 147 11.54 -16.05 3.42
CA SER A 147 12.23 -17.34 3.46
C SER A 147 12.46 -17.95 2.07
N HIS A 148 11.58 -17.64 1.11
CA HIS A 148 11.72 -18.07 -0.28
C HIS A 148 12.89 -17.40 -1.02
N LEU A 149 13.33 -16.22 -0.59
CA LEU A 149 14.48 -15.50 -1.17
C LEU A 149 15.82 -16.04 -0.68
N GLU A 150 15.83 -16.67 0.50
CA GLU A 150 17.03 -17.27 1.09
C GLU A 150 17.30 -18.69 0.57
N GLN A 151 16.31 -19.32 -0.05
CA GLN A 151 16.47 -20.64 -0.66
C GLN A 151 17.19 -20.52 -2.00
N GLU A 152 18.27 -21.29 -2.17
CA GLU A 152 18.88 -21.43 -3.50
C GLU A 152 17.83 -21.96 -4.49
N PRO A 153 17.78 -21.44 -5.73
CA PRO A 153 16.84 -21.92 -6.73
C PRO A 153 17.08 -23.42 -6.95
N SER A 154 16.09 -24.23 -6.55
CA SER A 154 16.21 -25.70 -6.56
C SER A 154 16.42 -26.30 -7.96
N ARG A 155 16.11 -25.54 -9.03
CA ARG A 155 16.42 -25.86 -10.43
C ARG A 155 16.62 -24.60 -11.26
N ILE A 156 17.78 -24.48 -11.90
CA ILE A 156 17.96 -23.59 -13.05
C ILE A 156 17.44 -24.35 -14.28
N PRO A 157 16.42 -23.85 -15.01
CA PRO A 157 16.02 -24.45 -16.27
C PRO A 157 17.22 -24.46 -17.21
N GLN A 158 17.77 -25.64 -17.52
CA GLN A 158 18.76 -25.75 -18.58
C GLN A 158 18.04 -25.49 -19.90
N TRP A 159 18.21 -24.29 -20.43
CA TRP A 159 17.83 -24.00 -21.80
C TRP A 159 18.65 -24.91 -22.72
N SER A 160 17.95 -25.71 -23.52
CA SER A 160 18.55 -26.47 -24.61
C SER A 160 18.10 -25.84 -25.92
N ALA A 161 19.06 -25.54 -26.79
CA ALA A 161 18.75 -25.02 -28.12
C ALA A 161 17.83 -26.00 -28.88
N PRO A 162 16.82 -25.52 -29.63
CA PRO A 162 16.10 -26.36 -30.57
C PRO A 162 17.10 -27.02 -31.54
N SER A 163 16.94 -28.33 -31.79
CA SER A 163 17.72 -28.98 -32.84
C SER A 163 17.27 -28.47 -34.22
N PRO A 164 18.19 -28.22 -35.16
CA PRO A 164 17.89 -27.74 -36.50
C PRO A 164 17.03 -28.72 -37.31
#